data_AF-A0A2R4WJU5-F1
#
_entry.id   AF-A0A2R4WJU5-F1
#
_cell.length_a   1.000
_cell.length_b   1.000
_cell.length_c   1.000
_cell.angle_alpha   90.00
_cell.angle_beta   90.00
_cell.angle_gamma   90.00
#
_symmetry.space_group_name_H-M   'P 1'
#
loop_
_entity.id
_entity.type
_entity.pdbx_description
1 polymer ?
#
loop_
_entity_poly.entity_id
_entity_poly.type
_entity_poly.pdbx_seq_one_letter_code
_entity_poly.pdbx_strand_id
1 'polypeptide(L)'
;MRLLALSTATRDYARRVDNGTLATARDRDLAPLIEAMGPWIWTWQRALHLTDQRPWRARPDADERIERSIVARTMMQDIDTWERAVARLDRLTAEARLLELPAPEPLPVPDEVQDAIARRRDAARKRISRRRGQDDAGSDGPAPAPPEPEGPTKR
;
A
#
# COMPACT_ATOMS: atom_id res chain seq x y z
N MET A 1 -7.83 31.43 15.66
CA MET A 1 -8.70 30.23 15.63
C MET A 1 -8.08 29.19 16.54
N ARG A 2 -8.85 28.51 17.40
CA ARG A 2 -8.32 27.43 18.24
C ARG A 2 -8.33 26.15 17.41
N LEU A 3 -7.16 25.55 17.17
CA LEU A 3 -7.07 24.26 16.47
C LEU A 3 -7.83 23.18 17.24
N LEU A 4 -8.53 22.30 16.51
CA LEU A 4 -9.12 21.09 17.08
C LEU A 4 -8.00 20.21 17.64
N ALA A 5 -8.25 19.55 18.77
CA ALA A 5 -7.36 18.51 19.27
C ALA A 5 -7.32 17.34 18.28
N LEU A 6 -6.16 16.66 18.17
CA LEU A 6 -5.98 15.53 17.24
C LEU A 6 -7.01 14.41 17.46
N SER A 7 -7.36 14.11 18.71
CA SER A 7 -8.35 13.10 19.08
C SER A 7 -9.77 13.45 18.60
N THR A 8 -10.14 14.74 18.68
CA THR A 8 -11.41 15.22 18.11
C THR A 8 -11.40 15.12 16.59
N ALA A 9 -10.33 15.60 15.95
CA ALA A 9 -10.23 15.60 14.49
C ALA A 9 -10.29 14.18 13.89
N THR A 10 -9.55 13.23 14.46
CA THR A 10 -9.53 11.83 14.00
C THR A 10 -10.84 11.10 14.27
N ARG A 11 -11.54 11.41 15.37
CA ARG A 11 -12.87 10.89 15.66
C ARG A 11 -13.92 11.43 14.69
N ASP A 12 -13.87 12.71 14.37
CA ASP A 12 -14.80 13.35 13.43
C ASP A 12 -14.57 12.84 12.01
N TYR A 13 -13.31 12.68 11.60
CA TYR A 13 -12.97 11.99 10.36
C TYR A 13 -13.56 10.59 10.31
N ALA A 14 -13.32 9.77 11.34
CA ALA A 14 -13.81 8.39 11.38
C ALA A 14 -15.35 8.33 11.30
N ARG A 15 -16.04 9.23 12.00
CA ARG A 15 -17.50 9.36 11.94
C ARG A 15 -17.99 9.68 10.53
N ARG A 16 -17.29 10.56 9.81
CA ARG A 16 -17.65 10.91 8.43
C ARG A 16 -17.47 9.75 7.46
N VAL A 17 -16.38 8.97 7.64
CA VAL A 17 -16.14 7.73 6.90
C VAL A 17 -17.25 6.71 7.19
N ASP A 18 -17.52 6.45 8.46
CA ASP A 18 -18.53 5.48 8.91
C ASP A 18 -19.93 5.84 8.37
N ASN A 19 -20.24 7.13 8.25
CA ASN A 19 -21.51 7.64 7.73
C ASN A 19 -21.54 7.81 6.20
N GLY A 20 -20.44 7.52 5.47
CA GLY A 20 -20.36 7.74 4.02
C GLY A 20 -20.42 9.21 3.58
N THR A 21 -20.20 10.15 4.51
CA THR A 21 -20.32 11.60 4.25
C THR A 21 -19.00 12.28 3.89
N LEU A 22 -17.89 11.54 3.94
CA LEU A 22 -16.57 12.11 3.64
C LEU A 22 -16.47 12.60 2.19
N ALA A 23 -16.99 11.83 1.22
CA ALA A 23 -16.88 12.14 -0.21
C ALA A 23 -17.71 13.35 -0.66
N THR A 24 -18.74 13.74 0.12
CA THR A 24 -19.63 14.87 -0.18
C THR A 24 -19.41 16.08 0.75
N ALA A 25 -18.47 15.97 1.68
CA ALA A 25 -18.14 17.05 2.60
C ALA A 25 -17.51 18.22 1.84
N ARG A 26 -17.86 19.45 2.25
CA ARG A 26 -17.27 20.66 1.66
C ARG A 26 -15.87 20.87 2.22
N ASP A 27 -14.98 21.47 1.44
CA ASP A 27 -13.60 21.78 1.86
C ASP A 27 -13.55 22.55 3.20
N ARG A 28 -14.46 23.50 3.39
CA ARG A 28 -14.55 24.27 4.65
C ARG A 28 -14.84 23.40 5.88
N ASP A 29 -15.53 22.28 5.69
CA ASP A 29 -15.90 21.35 6.77
C ASP A 29 -14.76 20.36 7.06
N LEU A 30 -13.88 20.13 6.07
CA LEU A 30 -12.70 19.27 6.17
C LEU A 30 -11.45 20.03 6.60
N ALA A 31 -11.35 21.32 6.28
CA ALA A 31 -10.16 22.13 6.56
C ALA A 31 -9.74 22.10 8.05
N PRO A 32 -10.64 22.22 9.05
CA PRO A 32 -10.24 22.11 10.45
C PRO A 32 -9.70 20.72 10.83
N LEU A 33 -10.19 19.67 10.16
CA LEU A 33 -9.72 18.30 10.37
C LEU A 33 -8.32 18.10 9.78
N ILE A 34 -8.13 18.59 8.54
CA ILE A 34 -6.84 18.55 7.83
C ILE A 34 -5.78 19.32 8.62
N GLU A 35 -6.12 20.52 9.09
CA GLU A 35 -5.22 21.37 9.87
C GLU A 35 -4.81 20.70 11.19
N ALA A 36 -5.79 20.14 11.92
CA ALA A 36 -5.54 19.45 13.18
C ALA A 36 -4.79 18.12 13.01
N MET A 37 -5.05 17.34 11.97
CA MET A 37 -4.31 16.10 11.72
C MET A 37 -2.90 16.39 11.18
N GLY A 38 -2.75 17.44 10.38
CA GLY A 38 -1.58 17.66 9.56
C GLY A 38 -1.59 16.77 8.30
N PRO A 39 -0.75 17.10 7.31
CA PRO A 39 -0.82 16.50 5.97
C PRO A 39 -0.56 14.99 5.99
N TRP A 40 0.39 14.53 6.81
CA TRP A 40 0.78 13.11 6.84
C TRP A 40 -0.28 12.21 7.45
N ILE A 41 -0.84 12.59 8.60
CA ILE A 41 -1.93 11.82 9.23
C ILE A 41 -3.16 11.82 8.34
N TRP A 42 -3.52 12.98 7.75
CA TRP A 42 -4.62 13.06 6.79
C TRP A 42 -4.45 12.10 5.62
N THR A 43 -3.26 12.09 5.02
CA THR A 43 -2.98 11.26 3.86
C THR A 43 -3.00 9.77 4.22
N TRP A 44 -2.42 9.38 5.34
CA TRP A 44 -2.45 7.99 5.78
C TRP A 44 -3.86 7.50 6.11
N GLN A 45 -4.70 8.35 6.73
CA GLN A 45 -6.12 8.05 6.94
C GLN A 45 -6.85 7.81 5.61
N ARG A 46 -6.54 8.61 4.59
CA ARG A 46 -7.06 8.38 3.24
C ARG A 46 -6.57 7.07 2.63
N ALA A 47 -5.31 6.67 2.87
CA ALA A 47 -4.79 5.37 2.45
C ALA A 47 -5.52 4.20 3.14
N LEU A 48 -5.80 4.32 4.44
CA LEU A 48 -6.63 3.36 5.18
C LEU A 48 -8.03 3.27 4.57
N HIS A 49 -8.67 4.41 4.29
CA HIS A 49 -9.99 4.45 3.68
C HIS A 49 -10.03 3.81 2.28
N LEU A 50 -9.05 4.11 1.42
CA LEU A 50 -8.93 3.50 0.08
C LEU A 50 -8.76 1.98 0.11
N THR A 51 -8.33 1.42 1.24
CA THR A 51 -8.09 0.00 1.42
C THR A 51 -9.11 -0.67 2.34
N ASP A 52 -10.26 -0.01 2.56
CA ASP A 52 -11.36 -0.48 3.40
C ASP A 52 -10.93 -0.81 4.85
N GLN A 53 -9.85 -0.17 5.32
CA GLN A 53 -9.37 -0.32 6.68
C GLN A 53 -10.05 0.68 7.61
N ARG A 54 -10.14 0.31 8.89
CA ARG A 54 -10.72 1.18 9.91
C ARG A 54 -9.89 2.45 10.06
N PRO A 55 -10.52 3.64 10.10
CA PRO A 55 -9.82 4.88 10.39
C PRO A 55 -9.08 4.80 11.72
N TRP A 56 -7.85 5.30 11.76
CA TRP A 56 -7.10 5.43 13.00
C TRP A 56 -7.73 6.51 13.90
N ARG A 57 -7.64 6.34 15.22
CA ARG A 57 -8.21 7.30 16.19
C ARG A 57 -7.18 7.58 17.27
N ALA A 58 -6.82 8.84 17.45
CA ALA A 58 -5.93 9.23 18.54
C ALA A 58 -6.64 9.08 19.89
N ARG A 59 -5.88 8.68 20.91
CA ARG A 59 -6.41 8.52 22.27
C ARG A 59 -6.72 9.90 22.88
N PRO A 60 -7.91 10.11 23.49
CA PRO A 60 -8.31 11.43 23.99
C PRO A 60 -7.47 11.89 25.19
N ASP A 61 -7.01 10.96 26.02
CA ASP A 61 -6.30 11.25 27.27
C ASP A 61 -4.77 11.16 27.12
N ALA A 62 -4.27 10.91 25.90
CA ALA A 62 -2.85 10.79 25.62
C ALA A 62 -2.24 12.13 25.23
N ASP A 63 -0.95 12.30 25.53
CA ASP A 63 -0.18 13.44 25.04
C ASP A 63 -0.13 13.43 23.51
N GLU A 64 -0.56 14.54 22.90
CA GLU A 64 -0.70 14.65 21.45
C GLU A 64 0.65 14.49 20.71
N ARG A 65 1.75 14.97 21.29
CA ARG A 65 3.08 14.84 20.69
C ARG A 65 3.54 13.38 20.67
N ILE A 66 3.22 12.63 21.73
CA ILE A 66 3.47 11.20 21.80
C ILE A 66 2.62 10.45 20.77
N GLU A 67 1.31 10.73 20.69
CA GLU A 67 0.40 10.11 19.71
C GLU A 67 0.87 10.35 18.27
N ARG A 68 1.27 11.59 17.95
CA ARG A 68 1.82 11.96 16.64
C ARG A 68 3.09 11.17 16.31
N SER A 69 3.94 10.94 17.30
CA SER A 69 5.18 10.18 17.13
C SER A 69 4.91 8.69 16.89
N ILE A 70 3.94 8.11 17.61
CA ILE A 70 3.50 6.72 17.44
C ILE A 70 2.88 6.51 16.06
N VAL A 71 1.95 7.39 15.67
CA VAL A 71 1.27 7.26 14.37
C VAL A 71 2.22 7.50 13.20
N ALA A 72 3.18 8.42 13.32
CA ALA A 72 4.20 8.62 12.29
C ALA A 72 5.01 7.33 12.08
N ARG A 73 5.47 6.68 13.15
CA ARG A 73 6.18 5.39 13.02
C ARG A 73 5.30 4.31 12.41
N THR A 74 4.06 4.19 12.87
CA THR A 74 3.10 3.18 12.39
C THR A 74 2.86 3.35 10.89
N MET A 75 2.54 4.58 10.46
CA MET A 75 2.34 4.96 9.07
C MET A 75 3.54 4.60 8.18
N MET A 76 4.76 4.86 8.62
CA MET A 76 5.97 4.57 7.83
C MET A 76 6.26 3.07 7.74
N GLN A 77 5.81 2.27 8.70
CA GLN A 77 5.98 0.82 8.71
C GLN A 77 4.88 0.08 7.94
N ASP A 78 3.75 0.74 7.71
CA ASP A 78 2.57 0.17 7.07
C ASP A 78 2.66 0.19 5.53
N ILE A 79 3.75 -0.40 5.02
CA ILE A 79 4.07 -0.43 3.59
C ILE A 79 2.98 -1.13 2.77
N ASP A 80 2.38 -2.18 3.32
CA ASP A 80 1.33 -2.98 2.66
C ASP A 80 0.06 -2.14 2.44
N THR A 81 -0.30 -1.26 3.37
CA THR A 81 -1.43 -0.34 3.21
C THR A 81 -1.12 0.69 2.13
N TRP A 82 0.05 1.30 2.15
CA TRP A 82 0.45 2.27 1.12
C TRP A 82 0.46 1.66 -0.28
N GLU A 83 1.05 0.47 -0.42
CA GLU A 83 1.11 -0.23 -1.71
C GLU A 83 -0.30 -0.54 -2.25
N ARG A 84 -1.19 -1.05 -1.40
CA ARG A 84 -2.58 -1.33 -1.78
C ARG A 84 -3.37 -0.05 -2.11
N ALA A 85 -3.14 1.03 -1.36
CA ALA A 85 -3.81 2.31 -1.58
C ALA A 85 -3.40 2.94 -2.91
N VAL A 86 -2.10 2.93 -3.25
CA VAL A 86 -1.60 3.37 -4.56
C VAL A 86 -2.22 2.53 -5.68
N ALA A 87 -2.19 1.20 -5.56
CA ALA A 87 -2.79 0.31 -6.56
C ALA A 87 -4.31 0.48 -6.70
N ARG A 88 -5.01 0.89 -5.63
CA ARG A 88 -6.43 1.26 -5.70
C ARG A 88 -6.61 2.59 -6.42
N LEU A 89 -5.81 3.60 -6.11
CA LEU A 89 -5.87 4.91 -6.75
C LEU A 89 -5.57 4.82 -8.26
N ASP A 90 -4.60 4.00 -8.66
CA ASP A 90 -4.27 3.76 -10.07
C ASP A 90 -5.48 3.18 -10.82
N ARG A 91 -6.18 2.21 -10.21
CA ARG A 91 -7.41 1.63 -10.77
C ARG A 91 -8.53 2.66 -10.89
N LEU A 92 -8.75 3.46 -9.85
CA LEU A 92 -9.77 4.53 -9.87
C LEU A 92 -9.45 5.60 -10.92
N THR A 93 -8.17 5.94 -11.09
CA THR A 93 -7.71 6.88 -12.12
C THR A 93 -7.94 6.32 -13.52
N ALA A 94 -7.64 5.04 -13.73
CA ALA A 94 -7.90 4.38 -15.02
C ALA A 94 -9.40 4.32 -15.34
N GLU A 95 -10.24 4.00 -14.35
CA GLU A 95 -11.69 3.99 -14.48
C GLU A 95 -12.25 5.39 -14.78
N ALA A 96 -11.82 6.42 -14.02
CA ALA A 96 -12.22 7.79 -14.26
C ALA A 96 -11.86 8.25 -15.68
N ARG A 97 -10.67 7.87 -16.19
CA ARG A 97 -10.26 8.14 -17.56
C ARG A 97 -11.16 7.48 -18.60
N LEU A 98 -11.56 6.22 -18.38
CA LEU A 98 -12.47 5.49 -19.28
C LEU A 98 -13.88 6.08 -19.32
N LEU A 99 -14.33 6.62 -18.18
CA LEU A 99 -15.66 7.20 -18.01
C LEU A 99 -15.69 8.73 -18.22
N GLU A 100 -14.57 9.34 -18.63
CA GLU A 100 -14.41 10.79 -18.77
C GLU A 100 -14.79 11.58 -17.50
N LEU A 101 -14.57 10.97 -16.33
CA LEU A 101 -14.78 11.59 -15.03
C LEU A 101 -13.51 12.33 -14.56
N PRO A 102 -13.65 13.31 -13.65
CA PRO A 102 -12.50 13.92 -12.99
C PRO A 102 -11.60 12.87 -12.33
N ALA A 103 -10.29 13.02 -12.51
CA ALA A 103 -9.33 12.14 -11.86
C ALA A 103 -9.42 12.28 -10.32
N PRO A 104 -9.29 11.18 -9.57
CA PRO A 104 -9.27 11.25 -8.12
C PRO A 104 -8.05 12.02 -7.64
N GLU A 105 -8.15 12.64 -6.46
CA GLU A 105 -7.06 13.40 -5.86
C GLU A 105 -5.79 12.51 -5.70
N PRO A 106 -4.58 13.01 -6.00
CA PRO A 106 -3.34 12.27 -5.77
C PRO A 106 -3.16 11.87 -4.30
N LEU A 107 -2.50 10.73 -4.04
CA LEU A 107 -2.16 10.29 -2.69
C LEU A 107 -0.65 10.52 -2.44
N PRO A 108 -0.24 11.55 -1.69
CA PRO A 108 1.18 11.81 -1.45
C PRO A 108 1.80 10.76 -0.51
N VAL A 109 2.52 9.81 -1.08
CA VAL A 109 3.21 8.76 -0.32
C VAL A 109 4.57 9.28 0.16
N PRO A 110 4.97 9.10 1.43
CA PRO A 110 6.31 9.47 1.90
C PRO A 110 7.42 8.79 1.08
N ASP A 111 8.52 9.51 0.81
CA ASP A 111 9.60 9.03 -0.06
C ASP A 111 10.21 7.70 0.44
N GLU A 112 10.40 7.56 1.76
CA GLU A 112 10.92 6.32 2.35
C GLU A 112 10.00 5.11 2.10
N VAL A 113 8.69 5.36 2.07
CA VAL A 113 7.69 4.34 1.74
C VAL A 113 7.71 4.04 0.24
N GLN A 114 7.84 5.06 -0.62
CA GLN A 114 7.98 4.86 -2.07
C GLN A 114 9.21 3.99 -2.38
N ASP A 115 10.34 4.27 -1.75
CA ASP A 115 11.58 3.50 -1.87
C ASP A 115 11.42 2.06 -1.37
N ALA A 116 10.67 1.85 -0.29
CA ALA A 116 10.37 0.52 0.22
C ALA A 116 9.49 -0.27 -0.77
N ILE A 117 8.47 0.36 -1.35
CA ILE A 117 7.61 -0.24 -2.38
C ILE A 117 8.43 -0.58 -3.63
N ALA A 118 9.26 0.34 -4.11
CA ALA A 118 10.12 0.11 -5.28
C ALA A 118 11.05 -1.09 -5.08
N ARG A 119 11.74 -1.17 -3.92
CA ARG A 119 12.59 -2.31 -3.57
C ARG A 119 11.84 -3.64 -3.54
N ARG A 120 10.61 -3.66 -3.03
CA ARG A 120 9.76 -4.87 -3.04
C ARG A 120 9.40 -5.31 -4.46
N ARG A 121 9.00 -4.36 -5.32
CA ARG A 121 8.66 -4.62 -6.72
C ARG A 121 9.86 -5.16 -7.49
N ASP A 122 11.04 -4.59 -7.31
CA ASP A 122 12.28 -5.06 -7.93
C ASP A 122 12.65 -6.48 -7.46
N ALA A 123 12.52 -6.75 -6.16
CA ALA A 123 12.75 -8.09 -5.62
C ALA A 123 11.77 -9.11 -6.19
N ALA A 124 10.49 -8.77 -6.34
CA ALA A 124 9.49 -9.62 -6.95
C ALA A 124 9.79 -9.89 -8.44
N ARG A 125 10.15 -8.85 -9.20
CA ARG A 125 10.53 -8.98 -10.62
C ARG A 125 11.74 -9.90 -10.81
N LYS A 126 12.76 -9.77 -9.96
CA LYS A 126 13.95 -10.64 -9.98
C LYS A 126 13.62 -12.11 -9.67
N ARG A 127 12.63 -12.38 -8.80
CA ARG A 127 12.17 -13.76 -8.53
C ARG A 127 11.45 -14.36 -9.74
N ILE A 128 10.59 -13.58 -10.39
CA ILE A 128 9.87 -14.01 -11.60
C ILE A 128 10.84 -14.30 -12.74
N SER A 129 11.85 -13.44 -12.95
CA SER A 129 12.85 -13.66 -14.00
C SER A 129 13.70 -14.90 -13.76
N ARG A 130 14.07 -15.19 -12.50
CA ARG A 130 14.79 -16.43 -12.14
C ARG A 130 13.95 -17.69 -12.40
N ARG A 131 12.65 -17.66 -12.09
CA ARG A 131 11.74 -18.79 -12.38
C ARG A 131 11.62 -19.05 -13.88
N ARG A 132 11.36 -18.00 -14.68
CA ARG A 132 11.26 -18.14 -16.14
C ARG A 132 12.54 -18.66 -16.78
N GLY A 133 13.71 -18.19 -16.35
CA GLY A 133 14.99 -18.70 -16.85
C GLY A 133 15.32 -20.14 -16.41
N GLN A 134 14.64 -20.67 -15.39
CA GLN A 134 14.77 -22.06 -14.95
C GLN A 134 13.77 -22.98 -15.67
N ASP A 135 12.58 -22.47 -16.01
CA ASP A 135 11.59 -23.18 -16.82
C ASP A 135 12.05 -23.32 -18.29
N ASP A 136 12.76 -22.32 -18.83
CA ASP A 136 13.40 -22.39 -20.17
C ASP A 136 14.67 -23.27 -20.19
N ALA A 137 15.22 -23.63 -19.03
CA ALA A 137 16.38 -24.52 -18.88
C ALA A 137 16.00 -25.97 -18.53
N GLY A 138 14.71 -26.32 -18.63
CA GLY A 138 14.12 -27.58 -18.17
C GLY A 138 13.78 -28.61 -19.25
N SER A 139 14.37 -28.53 -20.46
CA SER A 139 14.24 -29.57 -21.50
C SER A 139 15.61 -30.04 -22.00
N ASP A 140 16.42 -30.57 -21.10
CA ASP A 140 17.42 -31.58 -21.44
C ASP A 140 17.50 -32.55 -20.27
N GLY A 141 16.58 -33.51 -20.25
CA GLY A 141 16.75 -34.70 -19.43
C GLY A 141 18.04 -35.42 -19.84
N PRO A 142 18.76 -36.08 -18.90
CA PRO A 142 19.93 -36.85 -19.27
C PRO A 142 19.54 -37.91 -20.30
N ALA A 143 20.17 -37.85 -21.48
CA ALA A 143 19.99 -38.84 -22.53
C ALA A 143 20.31 -40.25 -21.95
N PRO A 144 19.46 -41.27 -22.18
CA PRO A 144 19.74 -42.61 -21.72
C PRO A 144 21.03 -43.11 -22.39
N ALA A 145 22.02 -43.46 -21.57
CA ALA A 145 23.24 -44.09 -22.06
C ALA A 145 22.89 -45.45 -22.71
N PRO A 146 23.49 -45.78 -23.86
CA PRO A 146 23.20 -47.02 -24.58
C PRO A 146 23.58 -48.27 -23.76
N PRO A 147 22.87 -49.41 -23.94
CA PRO A 147 23.16 -50.64 -23.21
C PRO A 147 24.56 -51.18 -23.51
N GLU A 148 25.26 -51.61 -22.46
CA GLU A 148 26.57 -52.25 -22.55
C GLU A 148 26.50 -53.58 -23.33
N PRO A 149 27.42 -53.85 -24.26
CA PRO A 149 27.46 -55.13 -24.96
C PRO A 149 27.99 -56.24 -24.04
N GLU A 150 27.19 -57.29 -23.90
CA GLU A 150 27.52 -58.55 -23.23
C GLU A 150 28.77 -59.22 -23.85
N GLY A 151 29.75 -59.55 -23.00
CA GLY A 151 30.69 -60.69 -23.01
C GLY A 151 31.36 -61.17 -24.30
N PRO A 152 32.60 -61.69 -24.18
CA PRO A 152 32.65 -63.15 -24.25
C PRO A 152 33.46 -63.81 -23.13
N THR A 153 32.77 -64.68 -22.39
CA THR A 153 33.35 -65.69 -21.49
C THR A 153 34.16 -66.70 -22.31
N LYS A 154 35.47 -66.77 -22.08
CA LYS A 154 36.32 -67.86 -22.60
C LYS A 154 36.15 -69.11 -21.73
N ARG A 155 36.09 -70.26 -22.40
CA ARG A 155 36.19 -71.62 -21.83
C ARG A 155 37.56 -71.87 -21.19
#